data_AF-A0A329XJK9-F1
#
_entry.id   AF-A0A329XJK9-F1
#
_cell.length_a   1.000
_cell.length_b   1.000
_cell.length_c   1.000
_cell.angle_alpha   90.00
_cell.angle_beta   90.00
_cell.angle_gamma   90.00
#
_symmetry.space_group_name_H-M   'P 1'
#
loop_
_entity.id
_entity.type
_entity.pdbx_description
1 polymer ?
#
loop_
_entity_poly.entity_id
_entity_poly.type
_entity_poly.pdbx_seq_one_letter_code
_entity_poly.pdbx_strand_id
1 'polypeptide(L)'
;MSTTTPISPTVADPTTAPEQATGPTAATETRPLTTADRCDVCGAQAYLRVVLASGELLFCAHHGHAHRDALERQALFIQDESDRLTRSDEVD
;
A
#
# COMPACT_ATOMS: atom_id res chain seq x y z
N MET A 1 -13.21 -6.60 -49.35
CA MET A 1 -12.03 -7.39 -48.93
C MET A 1 -11.35 -6.62 -47.80
N SER A 2 -11.73 -6.89 -46.55
CA SER A 2 -11.25 -6.13 -45.39
C SER A 2 -10.25 -6.98 -44.62
N THR A 3 -8.98 -6.59 -44.71
CA THR A 3 -7.86 -7.24 -44.04
C THR A 3 -7.89 -6.90 -42.56
N THR A 4 -8.06 -7.90 -41.71
CA THR A 4 -7.95 -7.78 -40.25
C THR A 4 -6.49 -7.98 -39.85
N THR A 5 -5.90 -6.99 -39.17
CA THR A 5 -4.61 -7.11 -38.49
C THR A 5 -4.85 -7.35 -37.00
N PRO A 6 -4.38 -8.45 -36.39
CA PRO A 6 -4.35 -8.56 -34.95
C PRO A 6 -3.11 -7.85 -34.37
N ILE A 7 -3.31 -7.03 -33.34
CA ILE A 7 -2.26 -6.46 -32.50
C ILE A 7 -2.33 -7.16 -31.14
N SER A 8 -1.24 -7.82 -30.76
CA SER A 8 -1.04 -8.52 -29.49
C SER A 8 -1.05 -7.57 -28.27
N PRO A 9 -1.21 -8.11 -27.05
CA PRO A 9 0.02 -8.38 -26.31
C PRO A 9 0.02 -9.73 -25.58
N THR A 10 1.17 -10.40 -25.66
CA THR A 10 1.59 -11.46 -24.75
C THR A 10 1.64 -10.91 -23.33
N VAL A 11 0.83 -11.46 -22.45
CA VAL A 11 0.93 -11.23 -21.00
C VAL A 11 2.24 -11.88 -20.54
N ALA A 12 3.18 -11.06 -20.08
CA ALA A 12 4.37 -11.55 -19.40
C ALA A 12 3.97 -11.99 -17.98
N ASP A 13 4.37 -13.20 -17.63
CA ASP A 13 4.23 -13.86 -16.33
C ASP A 13 4.65 -12.93 -15.17
N PRO A 14 3.89 -12.88 -14.05
CA PRO A 14 4.32 -12.13 -12.88
C PRO A 14 5.58 -12.79 -12.31
N THR A 15 6.68 -12.05 -12.40
CA THR A 15 7.90 -12.28 -11.65
C THR A 15 7.57 -12.60 -10.19
N THR A 16 7.90 -13.84 -9.84
CA THR A 16 8.21 -14.40 -8.53
C THR A 16 8.35 -13.35 -7.42
N ALA A 17 7.31 -13.19 -6.61
CA ALA A 17 7.44 -12.56 -5.29
C ALA A 17 8.05 -13.60 -4.32
N PRO A 18 9.00 -13.23 -3.45
CA PRO A 18 9.45 -14.15 -2.42
C PRO A 18 8.31 -14.37 -1.42
N GLU A 19 7.95 -15.64 -1.27
CA GLU A 19 7.22 -16.12 -0.11
C GLU A 19 8.05 -15.82 1.15
N GLN A 20 7.56 -14.90 1.98
CA GLN A 20 8.06 -14.69 3.34
C GLN A 20 6.85 -14.59 4.26
N ALA A 21 6.28 -15.76 4.57
CA ALA A 21 5.52 -15.94 5.80
C ALA A 21 6.54 -15.99 6.96
N THR A 22 6.62 -14.93 7.75
CA THR A 22 7.33 -14.93 9.04
C THR A 22 6.34 -14.54 10.13
N GLY A 23 6.24 -15.39 11.15
CA GLY A 23 5.40 -15.22 12.33
C GLY A 23 5.82 -14.04 13.22
N PRO A 24 5.12 -13.81 14.34
CA PRO A 24 5.22 -12.58 15.09
C PRO A 24 6.48 -12.58 15.94
N THR A 25 7.44 -11.72 15.62
CA THR A 25 8.52 -11.35 16.54
C THR A 25 8.55 -9.84 16.68
N ALA A 26 8.36 -9.41 17.93
CA ALA A 26 8.30 -8.05 18.38
C ALA A 26 9.64 -7.32 18.25
N ALA A 27 9.66 -6.31 17.39
CA ALA A 27 10.29 -5.01 17.52
C ALA A 27 9.77 -4.20 16.32
N THR A 28 8.88 -3.24 16.55
CA THR A 28 8.18 -2.50 15.48
C THR A 28 9.12 -1.47 14.84
N GLU A 29 10.17 -1.94 14.17
CA GLU A 29 10.71 -1.22 13.02
C GLU A 29 9.69 -1.35 11.91
N THR A 30 8.77 -0.40 11.87
CA THR A 30 7.71 -0.40 10.88
C THR A 30 8.33 -0.23 9.49
N ARG A 31 8.27 -1.28 8.66
CA ARG A 31 8.79 -1.22 7.29
C ARG A 31 8.14 -0.04 6.53
N PRO A 32 8.88 0.62 5.62
CA PRO A 32 8.28 1.58 4.70
C PRO A 32 7.13 0.95 3.93
N LEU A 33 6.10 1.74 3.65
CA LEU A 33 5.01 1.30 2.78
C LEU A 33 5.50 1.26 1.33
N THR A 34 5.13 0.19 0.63
CA THR A 34 5.54 -0.09 -0.74
C THR A 34 4.36 0.02 -1.69
N THR A 35 4.64 -0.04 -2.98
CA THR A 35 3.60 -0.13 -4.01
C THR A 35 2.84 -1.46 -3.97
N ALA A 36 3.21 -2.44 -3.15
CA ALA A 36 2.45 -3.68 -2.94
C ALA A 36 1.38 -3.55 -1.84
N ASP A 37 1.53 -2.58 -0.94
CA ASP A 37 0.59 -2.36 0.16
C ASP A 37 -0.70 -1.71 -0.38
N ARG A 38 -1.86 -2.28 -0.04
CA ARG A 38 -3.17 -1.93 -0.61
C ARG A 38 -4.08 -1.39 0.48
N CYS A 39 -4.85 -0.36 0.14
CA CYS A 39 -5.88 0.17 1.03
C CYS A 39 -6.99 -0.85 1.21
N ASP A 40 -7.36 -1.14 2.45
CA ASP A 40 -8.39 -2.13 2.78
C ASP A 40 -9.80 -1.69 2.32
N VAL A 41 -9.99 -0.40 2.03
CA VAL A 41 -11.28 0.15 1.60
C VAL A 41 -11.43 0.18 0.07
N CYS A 42 -10.40 0.56 -0.69
CA CYS A 42 -10.49 0.71 -2.15
C CYS A 42 -9.44 -0.04 -2.98
N GLY A 43 -8.48 -0.69 -2.35
CA GLY A 43 -7.41 -1.40 -3.06
C GLY A 43 -6.38 -0.48 -3.75
N ALA A 44 -6.43 0.84 -3.59
CA ALA A 44 -5.35 1.72 -4.06
C ALA A 44 -4.06 1.52 -3.25
N GLN A 45 -2.93 2.08 -3.68
CA GLN A 45 -1.70 2.05 -2.89
C GLN A 45 -1.92 2.66 -1.49
N ALA A 46 -1.45 1.97 -0.45
CA ALA A 46 -1.47 2.46 0.91
C ALA A 46 -0.31 3.42 1.17
N TYR A 47 -0.61 4.48 1.92
CA TYR A 47 0.35 5.46 2.45
C TYR A 47 0.24 5.61 3.96
N LEU A 48 -0.79 5.01 4.57
CA LEU A 48 -0.96 4.97 6.01
C LEU A 48 -1.07 3.52 6.49
N ARG A 49 -0.32 3.19 7.54
CA ARG A 49 -0.48 1.97 8.34
C ARG A 49 -0.99 2.36 9.72
N VAL A 50 -2.10 1.77 10.12
CA VAL A 50 -2.74 2.00 11.41
C VAL A 50 -2.67 0.72 12.21
N VAL A 51 -1.94 0.75 13.32
CA VAL A 51 -1.84 -0.36 14.26
C VAL A 51 -2.91 -0.18 15.33
N LEU A 52 -3.73 -1.20 15.51
CA LEU A 52 -4.80 -1.32 16.49
C LEU A 52 -4.47 -2.48 17.45
N ALA A 53 -5.18 -2.56 18.58
CA ALA A 53 -5.06 -3.71 19.47
C ALA A 53 -5.44 -5.04 18.78
N SER A 54 -6.25 -4.98 17.72
CA SER A 54 -6.73 -6.14 16.95
C SER A 54 -5.85 -6.52 15.76
N GLY A 55 -4.82 -5.73 15.42
CA GLY A 55 -4.00 -5.96 14.22
C GLY A 55 -3.64 -4.66 13.50
N GLU A 56 -3.33 -4.74 12.20
CA GLU A 56 -3.04 -3.57 11.36
C GLU A 56 -4.09 -3.39 10.26
N LEU A 57 -4.34 -2.13 9.90
CA LEU A 57 -5.12 -1.71 8.74
C LEU A 57 -4.30 -0.76 7.87
N LEU A 58 -4.50 -0.85 6.57
CA LEU A 58 -3.80 -0.05 5.56
C LEU A 58 -4.78 0.88 4.84
N PHE A 59 -4.38 2.14 4.70
CA PHE A 59 -5.18 3.15 4.03
C PHE A 59 -4.38 3.89 2.96
N CYS A 60 -5.05 4.20 1.85
CA CYS A 60 -4.55 5.23 0.92
C CYS A 60 -4.60 6.60 1.61
N ALA A 61 -3.84 7.56 1.11
CA ALA A 61 -3.84 8.93 1.66
C ALA A 61 -5.26 9.52 1.75
N HIS A 62 -6.12 9.26 0.75
CA HIS A 62 -7.50 9.73 0.75
C HIS A 62 -8.31 9.17 1.93
N HIS A 63 -8.40 7.86 2.11
CA HIS A 63 -9.20 7.27 3.20
C HIS A 63 -8.57 7.48 4.57
N GLY A 64 -7.24 7.54 4.64
CA GLY A 64 -6.52 7.94 5.83
C GLY A 64 -6.95 9.32 6.33
N HIS A 65 -6.98 10.32 5.44
CA HIS A 65 -7.42 11.67 5.78
C HIS A 65 -8.93 11.76 6.02
N ALA A 66 -9.75 11.07 5.22
CA ALA A 66 -11.21 11.05 5.39
C ALA A 66 -11.64 10.48 6.76
N HIS A 67 -10.82 9.62 7.37
CA HIS A 67 -11.10 9.00 8.66
C HIS A 67 -10.13 9.38 9.78
N ARG A 68 -9.31 10.43 9.60
CA ARG A 68 -8.23 10.84 10.52
C ARG A 68 -8.66 10.84 11.98
N ASP A 69 -9.73 11.56 12.31
CA ASP A 69 -10.20 11.71 13.69
C ASP A 69 -10.54 10.36 14.34
N ALA A 70 -11.11 9.43 13.57
CA ALA A 70 -11.46 8.11 14.08
C ALA A 70 -10.22 7.23 14.26
N LEU A 71 -9.27 7.30 13.32
CA LEU A 71 -8.01 6.57 13.39
C LEU A 71 -7.19 7.03 14.60
N GLU A 72 -7.02 8.33 14.82
CA GLU A 72 -6.25 8.87 15.95
C GLU A 72 -6.81 8.48 17.32
N ARG A 73 -8.13 8.28 17.43
CA ARG A 73 -8.74 7.83 18.69
C ARG A 73 -8.53 6.35 18.99
N GLN A 74 -8.33 5.51 17.97
CA GLN A 74 -8.32 4.05 18.12
C GLN A 74 -6.93 3.44 17.91
N ALA A 75 -6.05 4.13 17.19
CA ALA A 75 -4.73 3.66 16.85
C ALA A 75 -3.81 3.62 18.07
N LEU A 76 -3.08 2.50 18.19
CA LEU A 76 -1.90 2.39 19.03
C LEU A 76 -0.70 3.08 18.37
N PHE A 77 -0.65 3.06 17.03
CA PHE A 77 0.39 3.71 16.24
C PHE A 77 -0.13 4.00 14.82
N ILE A 78 0.29 5.13 14.26
CA ILE A 78 0.01 5.50 12.87
C ILE A 78 1.34 5.85 12.19
N GLN A 79 1.66 5.12 11.13
CA GLN A 79 2.69 5.51 10.16
C GLN A 79 1.98 6.19 9.00
N ASP A 80 2.23 7.49 8.82
CA ASP A 80 1.73 8.28 7.70
C ASP A 80 2.89 8.68 6.79
N GLU A 81 2.90 8.15 5.57
CA GLU A 81 3.88 8.46 4.53
C GLU A 81 3.27 9.25 3.37
N SER A 82 2.09 9.84 3.56
CA SER A 82 1.40 10.62 2.51
C SER A 82 2.23 11.80 2.00
N ASP A 83 3.16 12.32 2.80
CA ASP A 83 4.12 13.35 2.38
C ASP A 83 4.94 12.93 1.13
N ARG A 84 5.16 11.62 0.92
CA ARG A 84 5.84 11.10 -0.29
C ARG A 84 5.12 11.44 -1.58
N LEU A 85 3.80 11.70 -1.55
CA LEU A 85 3.03 12.11 -2.72
C LEU A 85 3.35 13.53 -3.18
N THR A 86 3.86 14.37 -2.27
CA THR A 86 4.15 15.78 -2.55
C THR A 86 5.64 16.06 -2.69
N ARG A 87 6.49 15.15 -2.19
CA ARG A 87 7.91 15.11 -2.50
C ARG A 87 8.05 14.61 -3.94
N SER A 88 8.07 15.54 -4.89
CA SER A 88 8.47 15.25 -6.27
C SER A 88 9.81 14.53 -6.21
N ASP A 89 9.77 13.24 -6.56
CA ASP A 89 10.86 12.31 -6.76
C ASP A 89 12.25 12.95 -6.73
N GLU A 90 12.94 12.96 -5.58
CA GLU A 90 14.40 13.11 -5.59
C GLU A 90 14.97 11.79 -6.11
N VAL A 91 14.92 11.67 -7.42
CA VAL A 91 15.67 10.76 -8.26
C VAL A 91 16.87 11.56 -8.74
N ASP A 92 18.01 11.31 -8.11
CA ASP A 92 19.33 11.46 -8.73
C ASP A 92 19.65 10.19 -9.53
#